data_AF-A0A524A8P4-F1
#
_entry.id   AF-A0A524A8P4-F1
#
_cell.length_a   1.000
_cell.length_b   1.000
_cell.length_c   1.000
_cell.angle_alpha   90.00
_cell.angle_beta   90.00
_cell.angle_gamma   90.00
#
_symmetry.space_group_name_H-M   'P 1'
#
loop_
_entity.id
_entity.type
_entity.pdbx_description
1 polymer ?
#
loop_
_entity_poly.entity_id
_entity_poly.type
_entity_poly.pdbx_seq_one_letter_code
_entity_poly.pdbx_strand_id
1 'polypeptide(L)'
;MVLHPRRDVLDYPLAFGALGLAGIFRKTPLVGVVVSLTTRFLSHFISGVVYFYMYALERMSPIVYSAFYNGGYILPELVISAILIYLLIQRGVLDLRI
;
A
#
# COMPACT_ATOMS: atom_id res chain seq x y z
N MET A 1 -19.26 -3.45 -15.61
CA MET A 1 -18.07 -4.06 -14.98
C MET A 1 -17.41 -4.98 -15.98
N VAL A 2 -16.38 -4.50 -16.69
CA VAL A 2 -15.56 -5.40 -17.50
C VAL A 2 -14.50 -5.99 -16.57
N LEU A 3 -14.58 -7.30 -16.33
CA LEU A 3 -13.56 -8.02 -15.58
C LEU A 3 -12.26 -7.99 -16.38
N HIS A 4 -11.22 -7.41 -15.79
CA HIS A 4 -9.87 -7.48 -16.31
C HIS A 4 -9.07 -8.30 -15.31
N PRO A 5 -8.81 -9.59 -15.58
CA PRO A 5 -8.10 -10.46 -14.65
C PRO A 5 -6.76 -9.86 -14.17
N ARG A 6 -6.08 -9.12 -15.04
CA ARG A 6 -4.84 -8.40 -14.71
C ARG A 6 -5.03 -7.27 -13.70
N ARG A 7 -6.15 -6.53 -13.76
CA ARG A 7 -6.51 -5.52 -12.77
C ARG A 7 -6.78 -6.17 -11.42
N ASP A 8 -7.56 -7.25 -11.42
CA ASP A 8 -7.96 -7.90 -10.17
C ASP A 8 -6.74 -8.53 -9.46
N VAL A 9 -5.77 -9.08 -10.20
CA VAL A 9 -4.49 -9.51 -9.62
C VAL A 9 -3.75 -8.35 -8.96
N LEU A 10 -3.71 -7.18 -9.62
CA LEU A 10 -3.01 -6.00 -9.15
C LEU A 10 -3.65 -5.42 -7.88
N ASP A 11 -4.98 -5.33 -7.83
CA ASP A 11 -5.73 -4.73 -6.71
C ASP A 11 -5.98 -5.68 -5.53
N TYR A 12 -5.89 -7.00 -5.73
CA TYR A 12 -6.16 -7.98 -4.68
C TYR A 12 -4.91 -8.82 -4.33
N PRO A 13 -4.58 -9.95 -5.01
CA PRO A 13 -3.40 -10.75 -4.68
C PRO A 13 -2.10 -9.97 -4.51
N LEU A 14 -1.76 -9.07 -5.45
CA LEU A 14 -0.48 -8.38 -5.41
C LEU A 14 -0.47 -7.31 -4.31
N ALA A 15 -1.52 -6.49 -4.22
CA ALA A 15 -1.64 -5.44 -3.21
C ALA A 15 -1.63 -5.98 -1.78
N PHE A 16 -2.38 -7.05 -1.50
CA PHE A 16 -2.42 -7.66 -0.17
C PHE A 16 -1.23 -8.59 0.09
N GLY A 17 -0.73 -9.27 -0.94
CA GLY A 17 0.50 -10.06 -0.84
C GLY A 17 1.74 -9.21 -0.53
N ALA A 18 1.78 -7.96 -1.01
CA ALA A 18 2.84 -7.00 -0.71
C ALA A 18 3.01 -6.72 0.79
N LEU A 19 1.95 -6.89 1.60
CA LEU A 19 2.05 -6.78 3.06
C LEU A 19 3.01 -7.81 3.68
N GLY A 20 3.19 -8.96 3.03
CA GLY A 20 4.14 -9.98 3.46
C GLY A 20 5.61 -9.53 3.38
N LEU A 21 5.93 -8.51 2.57
CA LEU A 21 7.30 -7.97 2.47
C LEU A 21 7.79 -7.39 3.80
N ALA A 22 6.90 -6.98 4.70
CA ALA A 22 7.27 -6.54 6.05
C ALA A 22 8.08 -7.60 6.81
N GLY A 23 7.81 -8.88 6.59
CA GLY A 23 8.50 -9.99 7.25
C GLY A 23 9.99 -10.09 6.89
N ILE A 24 10.38 -9.60 5.71
CA ILE A 24 11.80 -9.52 5.30
C ILE A 24 12.56 -8.56 6.23
N PHE A 25 11.90 -7.48 6.67
CA PHE A 25 12.47 -6.44 7.54
C PHE A 25 12.17 -6.67 9.01
N ARG A 26 12.09 -7.92 9.47
CA ARG A 26 11.79 -8.25 10.88
C ARG A 26 12.73 -7.60 11.92
N LYS A 27 13.98 -7.31 11.54
CA LYS A 27 14.94 -6.60 12.42
C LYS A 27 14.72 -5.09 12.44
N THR A 28 14.00 -4.55 11.46
CA THR A 28 13.67 -3.13 11.30
C THR A 28 12.18 -2.98 10.94
N PRO A 29 11.24 -3.32 11.84
CA PRO A 29 9.82 -3.47 11.50
C PRO A 29 9.19 -2.21 10.88
N LEU A 30 9.63 -1.02 11.29
CA LEU A 30 9.18 0.24 10.69
C LEU A 30 9.54 0.37 9.21
N VAL A 31 10.72 -0.12 8.79
CA VAL A 31 11.10 -0.19 7.38
C VAL A 31 10.19 -1.18 6.65
N GLY A 32 9.88 -2.31 7.30
CA GLY A 32 8.93 -3.30 6.77
C GLY A 32 7.55 -2.72 6.49
N VAL A 33 7.03 -1.89 7.40
CA VAL A 33 5.75 -1.18 7.22
C VAL A 33 5.81 -0.25 6.00
N VAL A 34 6.86 0.57 5.91
CA VAL A 34 7.03 1.51 4.79
C VAL A 34 7.10 0.75 3.46
N VAL A 35 7.97 -0.25 3.35
CA VAL A 35 8.15 -1.02 2.10
C VAL A 35 6.85 -1.71 1.68
N SER A 36 6.13 -2.30 2.63
CA SER A 36 4.88 -3.01 2.36
C SER A 36 3.79 -2.08 1.83
N LEU A 37 3.57 -0.95 2.50
CA LEU A 37 2.53 -0.01 2.13
C LEU A 37 2.90 0.81 0.89
N THR A 38 4.18 1.09 0.65
CA THR A 38 4.64 1.67 -0.62
C THR A 38 4.40 0.70 -1.78
N THR A 39 4.71 -0.59 -1.61
CA THR A 39 4.47 -1.58 -2.68
C THR A 39 2.97 -1.77 -2.96
N ARG A 40 2.14 -1.77 -1.90
CA ARG A 40 0.68 -1.76 -2.04
C ARG A 40 0.18 -0.50 -2.74
N PHE A 41 0.72 0.68 -2.40
CA PHE A 41 0.40 1.93 -3.08
C PHE A 41 0.74 1.87 -4.56
N LEU A 42 1.93 1.37 -4.92
CA LEU A 42 2.33 1.25 -6.32
C LEU A 42 1.37 0.34 -7.11
N SER A 43 0.89 -0.74 -6.49
CA SER A 43 -0.07 -1.65 -7.12
C SER A 43 -1.38 -0.92 -7.45
N HIS A 44 -2.00 -0.28 -6.45
CA HIS A 44 -3.24 0.47 -6.66
C HIS A 44 -3.05 1.73 -7.51
N PHE A 45 -1.87 2.36 -7.44
CA PHE A 45 -1.53 3.52 -8.25
C PHE A 45 -1.50 3.15 -9.74
N ILE A 46 -0.79 2.05 -10.10
CA ILE A 46 -0.76 1.54 -11.47
C ILE A 46 -2.17 1.12 -11.91
N SER A 47 -2.93 0.46 -11.03
CA SER A 47 -4.32 0.09 -11.34
C SER A 47 -5.17 1.33 -11.63
N GLY A 48 -5.01 2.36 -10.81
CA GLY A 48 -5.72 3.63 -10.95
C GLY A 48 -5.42 4.35 -12.27
N VAL A 49 -4.15 4.37 -12.67
CA VAL A 49 -3.72 4.98 -13.94
C VAL A 49 -4.20 4.19 -15.15
N VAL A 50 -4.19 2.86 -15.10
CA VAL A 50 -4.48 2.01 -16.27
C VAL A 50 -5.97 1.67 -16.41
N TYR A 51 -6.67 1.43 -15.31
CA TYR A 51 -8.04 0.89 -15.31
C TYR A 51 -9.09 1.86 -14.75
N PHE A 52 -8.70 2.83 -13.92
CA PHE A 52 -9.63 3.79 -13.29
C PHE A 52 -9.42 5.23 -13.77
N TYR A 53 -8.64 5.46 -14.83
CA TYR A 53 -8.40 6.80 -15.39
C TYR A 53 -9.69 7.53 -15.79
N MET A 54 -10.74 6.78 -16.14
CA MET A 54 -12.07 7.29 -16.50
C MET A 54 -12.79 8.03 -15.37
N TYR A 55 -12.34 7.87 -14.12
CA TYR A 55 -12.86 8.59 -12.96
C TYR A 55 -12.11 9.91 -12.68
N ALA A 56 -11.05 10.22 -13.45
CA ALA A 56 -10.38 11.50 -13.37
C ALA A 56 -11.30 12.64 -13.84
N LEU A 57 -11.25 13.79 -13.16
CA LEU A 57 -11.96 15.00 -13.58
C LEU A 57 -11.45 15.47 -14.95
N GLU A 58 -12.27 16.22 -15.71
CA GLU A 58 -12.00 16.64 -17.11
C GLU A 58 -10.64 17.34 -17.33
N ARG A 59 -9.99 17.84 -16.27
CA ARG A 59 -8.69 18.53 -16.31
C ARG A 59 -7.61 17.89 -15.45
N MET A 60 -7.85 16.70 -14.90
CA MET A 60 -6.92 15.99 -14.04
C MET A 60 -6.27 14.85 -14.81
N SER A 61 -4.94 14.78 -14.81
CA SER A 61 -4.26 13.65 -15.45
C SER A 61 -4.54 12.36 -14.66
N PRO A 62 -4.61 11.19 -15.32
CA PRO A 62 -4.81 9.91 -14.63
C PRO A 62 -3.76 9.62 -13.55
N ILE A 63 -2.53 10.08 -13.78
CA ILE A 63 -1.42 10.00 -12.81
C ILE A 63 -1.75 10.79 -11.54
N VAL A 64 -2.16 12.05 -11.69
CA VAL A 64 -2.48 12.91 -10.54
C VAL A 64 -3.72 12.37 -9.83
N TYR A 65 -4.75 11.98 -10.57
CA TYR A 65 -5.96 11.35 -10.02
C TYR A 65 -5.61 10.11 -9.17
N SER A 66 -4.87 9.17 -9.75
CA SER A 66 -4.51 7.93 -9.07
C SER A 66 -3.61 8.17 -7.85
N ALA A 67 -2.67 9.11 -7.93
CA ALA A 67 -1.80 9.44 -6.81
C ALA A 67 -2.58 10.02 -5.63
N PHE A 68 -3.49 10.96 -5.88
CA PHE A 68 -4.32 11.57 -4.84
C PHE A 68 -5.33 10.57 -4.26
N TYR A 69 -6.02 9.83 -5.12
CA TYR A 69 -7.01 8.85 -4.68
C TYR A 69 -6.37 7.77 -3.80
N ASN A 70 -5.32 7.12 -4.29
CA ASN A 70 -4.65 6.04 -3.56
C ASN A 70 -3.81 6.55 -2.39
N GLY A 71 -3.16 7.70 -2.55
CA GLY A 71 -2.36 8.32 -1.50
C GLY A 71 -3.23 8.79 -0.34
N GLY A 72 -4.45 9.24 -0.64
CA GLY A 72 -5.39 9.78 0.36
C GLY A 72 -5.78 8.79 1.46
N TYR A 73 -5.85 7.49 1.17
CA TYR A 73 -6.13 6.48 2.20
C TYR A 73 -4.90 5.70 2.64
N ILE A 74 -3.92 5.46 1.76
CA ILE A 74 -2.72 4.69 2.12
C ILE A 74 -1.75 5.50 2.99
N LEU A 75 -1.65 6.82 2.79
CA LEU A 75 -0.78 7.64 3.62
C LEU A 75 -1.23 7.69 5.08
N PRO A 76 -2.53 7.94 5.42
CA PRO A 76 -3.02 7.76 6.78
C PRO A 76 -2.81 6.34 7.32
N GLU A 77 -3.05 5.31 6.50
CA GLU A 77 -2.79 3.92 6.87
C GLU A 77 -1.32 3.68 7.24
N LEU A 78 -0.38 4.27 6.50
CA LEU A 78 1.05 4.22 6.77
C LEU A 78 1.40 4.87 8.10
N VAL A 79 0.87 6.07 8.38
CA VAL A 79 1.12 6.78 9.64
C VAL A 79 0.59 5.97 10.82
N ILE A 80 -0.66 5.50 10.73
CA ILE A 80 -1.28 4.71 11.80
C ILE A 80 -0.52 3.40 12.03
N SER A 81 -0.18 2.68 10.96
CA SER A 81 0.56 1.42 11.04
C SER A 81 1.95 1.61 11.64
N ALA A 82 2.66 2.66 11.25
CA ALA A 82 3.97 3.00 11.80
C ALA A 82 3.90 3.33 13.29
N ILE A 83 2.89 4.12 13.72
CA ILE A 83 2.66 4.42 15.14
C ILE A 83 2.38 3.15 15.93
N LEU A 84 1.48 2.28 15.44
CA LEU A 84 1.14 1.04 16.13
C LEU A 84 2.35 0.11 16.27
N ILE A 85 3.13 -0.08 15.20
CA ILE A 85 4.34 -0.91 15.23
C ILE A 85 5.39 -0.29 16.15
N TYR A 86 5.57 1.03 16.13
CA TYR A 86 6.46 1.73 17.07
C TYR A 86 6.06 1.46 18.53
N LEU A 87 4.77 1.59 18.86
CA LEU A 87 4.26 1.32 20.21
C LEU A 87 4.46 -0.14 20.63
N LEU A 88 4.29 -1.10 19.72
CA LEU A 88 4.52 -2.52 19.98
C LEU A 88 6.00 -2.83 20.22
N ILE A 89 6.91 -2.16 19.51
CA ILE A 89 8.36 -2.24 19.75
C ILE A 89 8.69 -1.71 21.14
N GLN A 90 8.16 -0.55 21.53
CA GLN A 90 8.43 0.06 22.84
C GLN A 90 7.93 -0.80 24.00
N ARG A 91 6.84 -1.56 23.80
CA ARG A 91 6.31 -2.48 24.81
C ARG A 91 7.03 -3.84 24.84
N GLY A 92 8.01 -4.08 23.97
CA GLY A 92 8.71 -5.36 23.89
C GLY A 92 7.82 -6.54 23.49
N VAL A 93 6.65 -6.27 22.90
CA VAL A 93 5.67 -7.31 22.50
C VAL A 93 6.12 -8.02 21.22
N LEU A 94 6.84 -7.30 20.37
CA LEU A 94 7.42 -7.85 19.15
C LEU A 94 8.76 -8.55 19.48
N ASP A 95 8.68 -9.77 20.01
CA ASP A 95 9.85 -10.65 20.09
C ASP A 95 10.08 -11.32 18.73
N LEU A 96 10.85 -10.65 17.88
CA LEU A 96 11.22 -11.13 16.54
C LEU A 96 12.59 -11.85 16.54
N ARG A 97 13.01 -12.36 17.71
CA ARG A 97 14.23 -13.15 17.87
C ARG A 97 14.01 -14.55 17.29
N ILE A 98 14.57 -14.78 16.11
CA ILE A 98 14.84 -16.10 15.54
C ILE A 98 16.35 -16.20 15.37
#